data_AF-A0A3D8J7U6-F1
#
_entry.id   AF-A0A3D8J7U6-F1
#
_cell.length_a   1.000
_cell.length_b   1.000
_cell.length_c   1.000
_cell.angle_alpha   90.00
_cell.angle_beta   90.00
_cell.angle_gamma   90.00
#
_symmetry.space_group_name_H-M   'P 1'
#
loop_
_entity.id
_entity.type
_entity.pdbx_description
1 polymer ?
#
loop_
_entity_poly.entity_id
_entity_poly.type
_entity_poly.pdbx_seq_one_letter_code
_entity_poly.pdbx_strand_id
1 'polypeptide(L)'
;MQTISIIIMAAGDSTRFHYDATSINSCAPQIQTKKQWLRLGITPLWLVVMESLIQKVLPFCCNTALGNFLLESSDKQKQDKRINGSYTAKDIQILVQQYGDNPQSLEILIDILQKPFLSQVIVTASPKDRFYMQKLLPDTLPIAYSHSSAIFSIPMQIVEGGSSRYVSLQNALKQVDSDFVLVNDCARCNIQQTVLERLFCALLEDSYDCIAPYLPVNDTVLYAQNSDSQSYQHVSRESLRLIQTPQISKTSMLLESAKLKQDFSDETSAICALPNTRLGLVLGDTTMNKLTTKEDLSLLKPLYKMYATTQLLIGQGSDIHAFIDSKPLYLCGVQVESKQGLKAHSDGDVGIHAIIDSLLGAMNCGDIGEIFPDTDSAFKDIDSKILLQRIYDYCLSTGLEISNLDITIIAQTPRISPYKTQMQETLSQILYLPKSRISIKASTAEKLGFIGRQEGIFAQCVAALQPRIYPNI
;
A
#
# COMPACT_ATOMS: atom_id res chain seq x y z
N MET A 1 -12.68 -19.40 -21.93
CA MET A 1 -13.03 -19.22 -20.51
C MET A 1 -12.46 -17.88 -20.13
N GLN A 2 -13.33 -16.89 -19.88
CA GLN A 2 -12.86 -15.54 -19.63
C GLN A 2 -12.16 -15.49 -18.26
N THR A 3 -11.10 -14.71 -18.13
CA THR A 3 -10.32 -14.54 -16.89
C THR A 3 -10.24 -13.06 -16.53
N ILE A 4 -10.01 -12.74 -15.26
CA ILE A 4 -9.88 -11.37 -14.77
C ILE A 4 -8.58 -11.18 -13.97
N SER A 5 -7.95 -10.02 -14.07
CA SER A 5 -6.89 -9.57 -13.16
C SER A 5 -7.40 -8.38 -12.32
N ILE A 6 -6.88 -8.22 -11.11
CA ILE A 6 -7.14 -7.02 -10.29
C ILE A 6 -5.94 -6.08 -10.42
N ILE A 7 -6.20 -4.79 -10.64
CA ILE A 7 -5.18 -3.73 -10.55
C ILE A 7 -5.58 -2.73 -9.46
N ILE A 8 -4.69 -2.54 -8.49
CA ILE A 8 -4.80 -1.47 -7.49
C ILE A 8 -3.90 -0.29 -7.90
N MET A 9 -4.51 0.87 -8.07
CA MET A 9 -3.80 2.12 -8.40
C MET A 9 -3.28 2.78 -7.11
N ALA A 10 -2.01 2.54 -6.76
CA ALA A 10 -1.35 3.07 -5.55
C ALA A 10 -0.05 3.85 -5.83
N ALA A 11 0.26 4.15 -7.10
CA ALA A 11 1.40 4.97 -7.50
C ALA A 11 1.14 6.49 -7.51
N GLY A 12 -0.09 6.92 -7.21
CA GLY A 12 -0.50 8.31 -7.43
C GLY A 12 0.12 9.31 -6.45
N ASP A 13 0.69 10.38 -6.99
CA ASP A 13 1.11 11.58 -6.25
C ASP A 13 0.03 12.65 -6.39
N SER A 14 -0.67 12.93 -5.29
CA SER A 14 -1.82 13.84 -5.27
C SER A 14 -1.41 15.20 -4.72
N THR A 15 -1.33 16.23 -5.57
CA THR A 15 -1.10 17.62 -5.12
C THR A 15 -2.23 18.17 -4.25
N ARG A 16 -3.42 17.55 -4.29
CA ARG A 16 -4.59 17.93 -3.48
C ARG A 16 -4.59 17.29 -2.08
N PHE A 17 -3.74 16.30 -1.87
CA PHE A 17 -3.66 15.58 -0.60
C PHE A 17 -2.24 15.69 -0.04
N HIS A 18 -2.05 16.61 0.89
CA HIS A 18 -0.77 16.83 1.55
C HIS A 18 -0.97 16.84 3.05
N TYR A 19 -1.11 15.66 3.67
CA TYR A 19 -1.30 15.61 5.11
C TYR A 19 0.02 15.70 5.85
N ASP A 20 0.22 16.84 6.50
CA ASP A 20 1.22 17.01 7.53
C ASP A 20 0.57 16.61 8.84
N ALA A 21 0.88 15.41 9.34
CA ALA A 21 0.47 15.10 10.69
C ALA A 21 1.19 16.07 11.61
N THR A 22 0.44 16.76 12.47
CA THR A 22 1.01 17.42 13.64
C THR A 22 1.65 16.30 14.44
N SER A 23 2.96 16.11 14.28
CA SER A 23 3.70 15.20 15.13
C SER A 23 3.53 15.67 16.57
N ILE A 24 3.84 14.82 17.54
CA ILE A 24 3.82 15.17 18.96
C ILE A 24 4.72 16.40 19.26
N ASN A 25 5.58 16.80 18.32
CA ASN A 25 6.32 18.06 18.31
C ASN A 25 5.94 19.00 17.13
N SER A 26 5.81 20.29 17.42
CA SER A 26 5.62 21.36 16.43
C SER A 26 6.85 21.63 15.54
N CYS A 27 7.98 20.94 15.77
CA CYS A 27 9.25 21.12 15.07
C CYS A 27 9.51 20.10 13.95
N ALA A 28 8.66 19.09 13.74
CA ALA A 28 8.82 18.18 12.61
C ALA A 28 8.57 18.94 11.29
N PRO A 29 9.39 18.75 10.24
CA PRO A 29 9.08 19.25 8.92
C PRO A 29 7.76 18.65 8.43
N GLN A 30 7.13 19.36 7.51
CA GLN A 30 5.92 18.94 6.79
C GLN A 30 6.24 17.76 5.84
N ILE A 31 6.57 16.61 6.43
CA ILE A 31 6.78 15.37 5.68
C ILE A 31 5.41 14.81 5.35
N GLN A 32 5.09 14.91 4.07
CA GLN A 32 3.82 14.52 3.51
C GLN A 32 3.71 13.00 3.44
N THR A 33 2.72 12.44 4.14
CA THR A 33 2.34 11.04 3.94
C THR A 33 1.40 10.95 2.75
N LYS A 34 1.77 10.13 1.75
CA LYS A 34 0.89 9.85 0.62
C LYS A 34 -0.32 9.02 1.06
N LYS A 35 -1.44 9.12 0.34
CA LYS A 35 -2.70 8.46 0.70
C LYS A 35 -2.57 6.95 0.89
N GLN A 36 -1.84 6.28 0.00
CA GLN A 36 -1.57 4.84 0.07
C GLN A 36 -0.85 4.41 1.36
N TRP A 37 -0.07 5.31 1.95
CA TRP A 37 0.71 5.10 3.17
C TRP A 37 0.02 5.55 4.45
N LEU A 38 -1.21 6.07 4.37
CA LEU A 38 -2.04 6.20 5.58
C LEU A 38 -2.19 4.82 6.21
N ARG A 39 -2.17 4.74 7.54
CA ARG A 39 -2.08 3.46 8.24
C ARG A 39 -3.32 3.20 9.08
N LEU A 40 -3.86 2.00 8.94
CA LEU A 40 -4.98 1.44 9.71
C LEU A 40 -4.38 0.39 10.66
N GLY A 41 -4.05 0.78 11.89
CA GLY A 41 -3.09 0.02 12.68
C GLY A 41 -1.72 0.04 12.02
N ILE A 42 -0.96 -1.05 12.05
CA ILE A 42 0.34 -1.13 11.35
C ILE A 42 0.21 -1.35 9.84
N THR A 43 -0.98 -1.62 9.32
CA THR A 43 -1.21 -1.95 7.91
C THR A 43 -1.42 -0.69 7.06
N PRO A 44 -0.68 -0.49 5.96
CA PRO A 44 -0.89 0.65 5.08
C PRO A 44 -2.19 0.53 4.27
N LEU A 45 -2.79 1.66 3.91
CA LEU A 45 -4.11 1.74 3.28
C LEU A 45 -4.19 0.96 1.98
N TRP A 46 -3.15 0.99 1.14
CA TRP A 46 -3.15 0.24 -0.12
C TRP A 46 -3.31 -1.26 0.10
N LEU A 47 -2.71 -1.81 1.16
CA LEU A 47 -2.76 -3.23 1.47
C LEU A 47 -4.15 -3.59 1.99
N VAL A 48 -4.73 -2.77 2.88
CA VAL A 48 -6.11 -2.94 3.35
C VAL A 48 -7.12 -2.90 2.19
N VAL A 49 -6.96 -1.96 1.27
CA VAL A 49 -7.86 -1.82 0.11
C VAL A 49 -7.72 -3.01 -0.84
N MET A 50 -6.50 -3.47 -1.07
CA MET A 50 -6.23 -4.66 -1.88
C MET A 50 -6.88 -5.90 -1.25
N GLU A 51 -6.62 -6.18 0.02
CA GLU A 51 -7.18 -7.33 0.74
C GLU A 51 -8.72 -7.28 0.77
N SER A 52 -9.29 -6.11 1.08
CA SER A 52 -10.75 -5.94 1.10
C SER A 52 -11.37 -6.16 -0.29
N LEU A 53 -10.75 -5.64 -1.35
CA LEU A 53 -11.25 -5.84 -2.71
C LEU A 53 -11.16 -7.31 -3.11
N ILE A 54 -10.00 -7.95 -2.89
CA ILE A 54 -9.81 -9.38 -3.16
C ILE A 54 -10.90 -10.17 -2.45
N GLN A 55 -11.07 -10.00 -1.14
CA GLN A 55 -12.06 -10.76 -0.35
C GLN A 55 -13.48 -10.61 -0.90
N LYS A 56 -13.85 -9.42 -1.39
CA LYS A 56 -15.17 -9.14 -1.95
C LYS A 56 -15.36 -9.63 -3.38
N VAL A 57 -14.26 -9.74 -4.14
CA VAL A 57 -14.24 -10.20 -5.54
C VAL A 57 -14.17 -11.72 -5.64
N LEU A 58 -13.49 -12.37 -4.70
CA LEU A 58 -13.30 -13.82 -4.68
C LEU A 58 -14.60 -14.63 -4.81
N PRO A 59 -15.74 -14.28 -4.18
CA PRO A 59 -17.00 -15.01 -4.37
C PRO A 59 -17.51 -15.05 -5.81
N PHE A 60 -17.18 -14.05 -6.64
CA PHE A 60 -17.53 -14.03 -8.07
C PHE A 60 -16.54 -14.85 -8.91
N CYS A 61 -15.33 -15.08 -8.38
CA CYS A 61 -14.22 -15.71 -9.09
C CYS A 61 -13.97 -17.18 -8.71
N CYS A 62 -14.43 -17.56 -7.51
CA CYS A 62 -14.26 -18.86 -6.90
C CYS A 62 -15.65 -19.39 -6.59
N ASN A 63 -16.14 -20.33 -7.39
CA ASN A 63 -17.55 -20.69 -7.37
C ASN A 63 -17.93 -21.66 -6.24
N THR A 64 -17.64 -21.31 -4.98
CA THR A 64 -18.01 -22.11 -3.80
C THR A 64 -19.52 -22.07 -3.51
N ALA A 65 -20.24 -21.02 -3.92
CA ALA A 65 -21.68 -20.90 -3.69
C ALA A 65 -22.54 -21.64 -4.74
N LEU A 66 -22.17 -21.57 -6.03
CA LEU A 66 -22.94 -22.18 -7.12
C LEU A 66 -22.79 -23.71 -7.16
N GLY A 67 -21.60 -24.23 -6.81
CA GLY A 67 -21.37 -25.67 -6.67
C GLY A 67 -22.15 -26.31 -5.52
N ASN A 68 -22.28 -25.62 -4.38
CA ASN A 68 -23.11 -26.08 -3.25
C ASN A 68 -24.60 -26.13 -3.61
N PHE A 69 -25.11 -25.12 -4.32
CA PHE A 69 -26.52 -25.05 -4.72
C PHE A 69 -26.89 -26.12 -5.77
N LEU A 70 -25.98 -26.44 -6.70
CA LEU A 70 -26.19 -27.48 -7.71
C LEU A 70 -26.15 -28.91 -7.13
N LEU A 71 -25.35 -29.13 -6.09
CA LEU A 71 -25.30 -30.42 -5.38
C LEU A 71 -26.54 -30.64 -4.49
N GLU A 72 -26.96 -29.62 -3.74
CA GLU A 72 -28.18 -29.69 -2.90
C GLU A 72 -29.47 -29.87 -3.72
N SER A 73 -29.50 -29.39 -4.98
CA SER A 73 -30.66 -29.56 -5.87
C SER A 73 -30.70 -30.89 -6.62
N SER A 74 -29.62 -31.68 -6.58
CA SER A 74 -29.59 -33.05 -7.09
C SER A 74 -30.20 -34.07 -6.11
N ASP A 75 -30.25 -33.73 -4.81
CA ASP A 75 -30.97 -34.48 -3.79
C ASP A 75 -32.42 -33.96 -3.67
N LYS A 76 -33.34 -34.64 -4.35
CA LYS A 76 -34.78 -34.35 -4.25
C LYS A 76 -35.28 -34.54 -2.81
N GLN A 77 -35.57 -33.45 -2.10
CA GLN A 77 -36.90 -33.14 -1.54
C GLN A 77 -36.91 -31.87 -0.65
N LYS A 78 -37.81 -30.93 -0.99
CA LYS A 78 -38.41 -29.86 -0.15
C LYS A 78 -37.50 -28.70 0.32
N GLN A 79 -37.75 -27.49 -0.17
CA GLN A 79 -38.68 -26.49 0.37
C GLN A 79 -38.36 -25.11 -0.21
N ASP A 80 -39.41 -24.39 -0.58
CA ASP A 80 -39.43 -23.04 -1.13
C ASP A 80 -38.77 -22.04 -0.16
N LYS A 81 -37.53 -21.61 -0.44
CA LYS A 81 -36.89 -20.45 0.20
C LYS A 81 -36.39 -19.51 -0.88
N ARG A 82 -36.97 -18.31 -0.90
CA ARG A 82 -36.48 -17.19 -1.72
C ARG A 82 -35.12 -16.78 -1.17
N ILE A 83 -34.09 -16.90 -2.00
CA ILE A 83 -32.74 -16.40 -1.73
C ILE A 83 -32.59 -15.08 -2.47
N ASN A 84 -32.13 -14.06 -1.74
CA ASN A 84 -31.88 -12.72 -2.27
C ASN A 84 -30.78 -12.77 -3.33
N GLY A 85 -31.13 -12.37 -4.56
CA GLY A 85 -30.23 -11.68 -5.50
C GLY A 85 -29.02 -12.47 -6.00
N SER A 86 -29.24 -13.55 -6.76
CA SER A 86 -28.26 -14.06 -7.74
C SER A 86 -28.96 -15.10 -8.62
N TYR A 87 -29.25 -14.75 -9.87
CA TYR A 87 -30.03 -15.52 -10.85
C TYR A 87 -31.43 -15.95 -10.39
N THR A 88 -32.43 -15.85 -11.26
CA THR A 88 -33.72 -16.46 -10.92
C THR A 88 -33.57 -17.97 -11.02
N ALA A 89 -34.25 -18.73 -10.15
CA ALA A 89 -34.31 -20.20 -10.25
C ALA A 89 -34.72 -20.69 -11.65
N LYS A 90 -35.38 -19.80 -12.43
CA LYS A 90 -35.77 -19.98 -13.83
C LYS A 90 -34.58 -20.01 -14.79
N ASP A 91 -33.55 -19.19 -14.58
CA ASP A 91 -32.38 -19.08 -15.47
C ASP A 91 -31.48 -20.33 -15.34
N ILE A 92 -31.36 -20.86 -14.13
CA ILE A 92 -30.64 -22.12 -13.85
C ILE A 92 -31.42 -23.32 -14.38
N GLN A 93 -32.77 -23.30 -14.29
CA GLN A 93 -33.62 -24.34 -14.88
C GLN A 93 -33.49 -24.42 -16.41
N ILE A 94 -33.33 -23.28 -17.08
CA ILE A 94 -33.14 -23.21 -18.53
C ILE A 94 -31.81 -23.86 -18.93
N LEU A 95 -30.71 -23.55 -18.21
CA LEU A 95 -29.39 -24.15 -18.48
C LEU A 95 -29.37 -25.67 -18.21
N VAL A 96 -30.01 -26.12 -17.13
CA VAL A 96 -30.14 -27.56 -16.80
C VAL A 96 -31.05 -28.28 -17.81
N GLN A 97 -32.15 -27.66 -18.27
CA GLN A 97 -32.99 -28.25 -19.33
C GLN A 97 -32.30 -28.29 -20.69
N GLN A 98 -31.39 -27.36 -20.96
CA GLN A 98 -30.74 -27.23 -22.26
C GLN A 98 -29.50 -28.15 -22.41
N TYR A 99 -28.86 -28.55 -21.30
CA TYR A 99 -27.62 -29.35 -21.30
C TYR A 99 -27.61 -30.56 -20.34
N GLY A 100 -28.68 -30.81 -19.59
CA GLY A 100 -28.72 -31.79 -18.49
C GLY A 100 -28.77 -33.27 -18.87
N ASP A 101 -29.03 -33.61 -20.14
CA ASP A 101 -29.22 -35.01 -20.56
C ASP A 101 -27.93 -35.71 -21.02
N ASN A 102 -26.78 -35.03 -21.04
CA ASN A 102 -25.50 -35.64 -21.41
C ASN A 102 -24.45 -35.50 -20.27
N PRO A 103 -24.00 -36.64 -19.68
CA PRO A 103 -23.04 -36.67 -18.57
C PRO A 103 -21.70 -35.96 -18.88
N GLN A 104 -21.23 -35.99 -20.13
CA GLN A 104 -19.98 -35.30 -20.53
C GLN A 104 -20.12 -33.78 -20.50
N SER A 105 -21.30 -33.22 -20.79
CA SER A 105 -21.57 -31.79 -20.70
C SER A 105 -21.69 -31.29 -19.26
N LEU A 106 -22.09 -32.16 -18.33
CA LEU A 106 -22.09 -31.87 -16.89
C LEU A 106 -20.68 -31.88 -16.30
N GLU A 107 -19.81 -32.81 -16.71
CA GLU A 107 -18.37 -32.77 -16.37
C GLU A 107 -17.68 -31.53 -16.94
N ILE A 108 -18.00 -31.13 -18.17
CA ILE A 108 -17.48 -29.88 -18.77
C ILE A 108 -18.01 -28.65 -18.04
N LEU A 109 -19.27 -28.62 -17.63
CA LEU A 109 -19.81 -27.52 -16.82
C LEU A 109 -19.10 -27.44 -15.45
N ILE A 110 -18.87 -28.59 -14.82
CA ILE A 110 -18.14 -28.69 -13.54
C ILE A 110 -16.68 -28.24 -13.73
N ASP A 111 -16.01 -28.63 -14.80
CA ASP A 111 -14.62 -28.22 -15.13
C ASP A 111 -14.53 -26.72 -15.48
N ILE A 112 -15.59 -26.16 -16.10
CA ILE A 112 -15.79 -24.71 -16.31
C ILE A 112 -16.09 -23.96 -15.00
N LEU A 113 -16.64 -24.63 -13.99
CA LEU A 113 -16.92 -24.03 -12.68
C LEU A 113 -15.75 -24.19 -11.68
N GLN A 114 -14.70 -24.93 -12.06
CA GLN A 114 -13.60 -25.36 -11.18
C GLN A 114 -12.24 -24.63 -11.38
N LYS A 115 -12.10 -23.69 -12.32
CA LYS A 115 -10.86 -22.89 -12.47
C LYS A 115 -11.02 -21.47 -11.91
N PRO A 116 -10.02 -20.91 -11.20
CA PRO A 116 -10.10 -19.55 -10.69
C PRO A 116 -10.26 -18.55 -11.84
N PHE A 117 -11.32 -17.74 -11.77
CA PHE A 117 -11.52 -16.63 -12.70
C PHE A 117 -10.46 -15.53 -12.47
N LEU A 118 -9.95 -15.39 -11.23
CA LEU A 118 -8.90 -14.43 -10.88
C LEU A 118 -7.52 -14.99 -11.22
N SER A 119 -6.85 -14.33 -12.16
CA SER A 119 -5.54 -14.73 -12.72
C SER A 119 -4.35 -14.19 -11.92
N GLN A 120 -4.45 -12.96 -11.42
CA GLN A 120 -3.39 -12.28 -10.69
C GLN A 120 -3.91 -10.99 -10.03
N VAL A 121 -3.10 -10.46 -9.11
CA VAL A 121 -3.29 -9.13 -8.52
C VAL A 121 -2.03 -8.30 -8.76
N ILE A 122 -2.23 -7.08 -9.27
CA ILE A 122 -1.16 -6.12 -9.49
C ILE A 122 -1.43 -4.89 -8.65
N VAL A 123 -0.41 -4.37 -7.97
CA VAL A 123 -0.46 -3.07 -7.31
C VAL A 123 0.57 -2.16 -7.96
N THR A 124 0.15 -0.97 -8.39
CA THR A 124 1.10 0.03 -8.89
C THR A 124 1.73 0.80 -7.74
N ALA A 125 3.04 1.05 -7.81
CA ALA A 125 3.78 1.81 -6.80
C ALA A 125 4.65 2.89 -7.46
N SER A 126 4.86 4.02 -6.77
CA SER A 126 5.87 4.97 -7.25
C SER A 126 7.27 4.34 -7.14
N PRO A 127 8.28 4.80 -7.92
CA PRO A 127 9.63 4.24 -7.87
C PRO A 127 10.23 4.21 -6.45
N LYS A 128 9.93 5.23 -5.63
CA LYS A 128 10.40 5.34 -4.23
C LYS A 128 9.69 4.39 -3.26
N ASP A 129 8.44 4.02 -3.56
CA ASP A 129 7.60 3.19 -2.70
C ASP A 129 7.75 1.70 -3.00
N ARG A 130 8.19 1.37 -4.23
CA ARG A 130 8.23 0.01 -4.78
C ARG A 130 8.94 -0.99 -3.88
N PHE A 131 10.13 -0.66 -3.38
CA PHE A 131 10.92 -1.58 -2.55
C PHE A 131 10.16 -2.01 -1.30
N TYR A 132 9.64 -1.05 -0.52
CA TYR A 132 8.95 -1.37 0.72
C TYR A 132 7.57 -1.99 0.48
N MET A 133 6.83 -1.54 -0.54
CA MET A 133 5.59 -2.19 -0.94
C MET A 133 5.81 -3.66 -1.33
N GLN A 134 6.90 -3.99 -2.02
CA GLN A 134 7.23 -5.38 -2.38
C GLN A 134 7.56 -6.23 -1.15
N LYS A 135 8.18 -5.67 -0.11
CA LYS A 135 8.45 -6.39 1.15
C LYS A 135 7.17 -6.68 1.95
N LEU A 136 6.16 -5.83 1.84
CA LEU A 136 4.87 -5.99 2.52
C LEU A 136 3.91 -6.90 1.76
N LEU A 137 4.07 -7.02 0.44
CA LEU A 137 3.21 -7.84 -0.41
C LEU A 137 3.69 -9.31 -0.40
N PRO A 138 2.85 -10.30 -0.07
CA PRO A 138 3.18 -11.69 -0.30
C PRO A 138 3.31 -12.00 -1.80
N ASP A 139 4.19 -12.92 -2.21
CA ASP A 139 4.35 -13.27 -3.63
C ASP A 139 3.09 -13.94 -4.22
N THR A 140 2.32 -14.65 -3.39
CA THR A 140 1.08 -15.32 -3.82
C THR A 140 -0.02 -15.23 -2.77
N LEU A 141 -1.27 -15.19 -3.25
CA LEU A 141 -2.46 -15.33 -2.44
C LEU A 141 -2.93 -16.79 -2.49
N PRO A 142 -2.85 -17.54 -1.38
CA PRO A 142 -3.40 -18.89 -1.32
C PRO A 142 -4.93 -18.86 -1.26
N ILE A 143 -5.58 -19.62 -2.12
CA ILE A 143 -7.03 -19.82 -2.12
C ILE A 143 -7.30 -21.31 -1.94
N ALA A 144 -7.98 -21.63 -0.85
CA ALA A 144 -8.54 -22.94 -0.61
C ALA A 144 -9.97 -23.01 -1.16
N TYR A 145 -10.26 -24.02 -1.97
CA TYR A 145 -11.62 -24.33 -2.40
C TYR A 145 -12.26 -25.30 -1.40
N SER A 146 -13.50 -25.05 -1.01
CA SER A 146 -14.22 -25.88 -0.03
C SER A 146 -14.38 -27.35 -0.45
N HIS A 147 -14.25 -27.66 -1.75
CA HIS A 147 -14.50 -28.98 -2.33
C HIS A 147 -13.27 -29.62 -2.99
N SER A 148 -12.08 -29.03 -2.85
CA SER A 148 -10.84 -29.64 -3.36
C SER A 148 -9.71 -29.48 -2.36
N SER A 149 -8.84 -30.48 -2.25
CA SER A 149 -7.58 -30.37 -1.51
C SER A 149 -6.53 -29.50 -2.22
N ALA A 150 -6.82 -29.00 -3.43
CA ALA A 150 -5.94 -28.12 -4.17
C ALA A 150 -6.00 -26.69 -3.62
N ILE A 151 -4.81 -26.16 -3.31
CA ILE A 151 -4.60 -24.74 -3.00
C ILE A 151 -4.14 -24.09 -4.29
N PHE A 152 -4.89 -23.09 -4.76
CA PHE A 152 -4.45 -22.26 -5.89
C PHE A 152 -3.71 -21.05 -5.34
N SER A 153 -2.55 -20.76 -5.93
CA SER A 153 -1.74 -19.59 -5.58
C SER A 153 -1.91 -18.55 -6.67
N ILE A 154 -2.65 -17.49 -6.37
CA ILE A 154 -2.79 -16.36 -7.29
C ILE A 154 -1.54 -15.49 -7.18
N PRO A 155 -0.78 -15.26 -8.27
CA PRO A 155 0.39 -14.40 -8.22
C PRO A 155 0.00 -12.96 -7.88
N MET A 156 0.82 -12.34 -7.02
CA MET A 156 0.68 -10.94 -6.65
C MET A 156 2.00 -10.22 -6.93
N GLN A 157 1.92 -9.01 -7.48
CA GLN A 157 3.13 -8.26 -7.83
C GLN A 157 2.98 -6.74 -7.69
N ILE A 158 4.10 -6.09 -7.36
CA ILE A 158 4.23 -4.63 -7.44
C ILE A 158 4.80 -4.25 -8.80
N VAL A 159 4.08 -3.38 -9.52
CA VAL A 159 4.52 -2.80 -10.79
C VAL A 159 4.85 -1.31 -10.61
N GLU A 160 5.93 -0.86 -11.24
CA GLU A 160 6.31 0.54 -11.20
C GLU A 160 5.31 1.41 -11.98
N GLY A 161 4.78 2.43 -11.29
CA GLY A 161 3.88 3.41 -11.85
C GLY A 161 4.58 4.36 -12.83
N GLY A 162 3.80 5.28 -13.39
CA GLY A 162 4.28 6.30 -14.32
C GLY A 162 4.05 7.71 -13.83
N SER A 163 4.30 8.68 -14.71
CA SER A 163 4.09 10.12 -14.44
C SER A 163 2.62 10.51 -14.30
N SER A 164 1.69 9.68 -14.76
CA SER A 164 0.24 9.86 -14.61
C SER A 164 -0.45 8.59 -14.12
N ARG A 165 -1.72 8.71 -13.74
CA ARG A 165 -2.57 7.55 -13.39
C ARG A 165 -2.64 6.58 -14.57
N TYR A 166 -2.86 7.08 -15.78
CA TYR A 166 -3.00 6.23 -16.96
C TYR A 166 -1.69 5.56 -17.36
N VAL A 167 -0.55 6.26 -17.30
CA VAL A 167 0.76 5.63 -17.56
C VAL A 167 1.04 4.52 -16.54
N SER A 168 0.65 4.71 -15.27
CA SER A 168 0.72 3.66 -14.25
C SER A 168 -0.15 2.45 -14.62
N LEU A 169 -1.37 2.68 -15.13
CA LEU A 169 -2.26 1.63 -15.60
C LEU A 169 -1.66 0.89 -16.80
N GLN A 170 -1.09 1.61 -17.77
CA GLN A 170 -0.43 1.02 -18.94
C GLN A 170 0.74 0.13 -18.54
N ASN A 171 1.54 0.53 -17.54
CA ASN A 171 2.63 -0.30 -17.04
C ASN A 171 2.12 -1.60 -16.40
N ALA A 172 1.03 -1.52 -15.63
CA ALA A 172 0.40 -2.71 -15.06
C ALA A 172 -0.21 -3.61 -16.15
N LEU A 173 -0.89 -3.05 -17.16
CA LEU A 173 -1.50 -3.80 -18.27
C LEU A 173 -0.49 -4.59 -19.09
N LYS A 174 0.77 -4.17 -19.17
CA LYS A 174 1.84 -4.95 -19.82
C LYS A 174 2.12 -6.29 -19.13
N GLN A 175 1.69 -6.46 -17.89
CA GLN A 175 1.81 -7.69 -17.13
C GLN A 175 0.50 -8.50 -17.13
N VAL A 176 -0.56 -8.04 -17.82
CA VAL A 176 -1.90 -8.65 -17.80
C VAL A 176 -2.14 -9.51 -19.03
N ASP A 177 -2.35 -10.80 -18.80
CA ASP A 177 -2.71 -11.79 -19.83
C ASP A 177 -4.19 -12.20 -19.80
N SER A 178 -4.95 -11.67 -18.83
CA SER A 178 -6.37 -12.03 -18.66
C SER A 178 -7.29 -11.23 -19.58
N ASP A 179 -8.47 -11.79 -19.87
CA ASP A 179 -9.45 -11.18 -20.78
C ASP A 179 -9.99 -9.85 -20.26
N PHE A 180 -10.17 -9.75 -18.93
CA PHE A 180 -10.68 -8.58 -18.25
C PHE A 180 -9.74 -8.09 -17.16
N VAL A 181 -9.92 -6.82 -16.81
CA VAL A 181 -9.25 -6.23 -15.65
C VAL A 181 -10.22 -5.45 -14.79
N LEU A 182 -10.17 -5.68 -13.48
CA LEU A 182 -10.84 -4.88 -12.47
C LEU A 182 -9.86 -3.87 -11.90
N VAL A 183 -10.00 -2.60 -12.26
CA VAL A 183 -9.12 -1.52 -11.79
C VAL A 183 -9.80 -0.77 -10.65
N ASN A 184 -9.10 -0.59 -9.53
CA ASN A 184 -9.56 0.23 -8.41
C ASN A 184 -8.51 1.23 -7.95
N ASP A 185 -8.95 2.44 -7.60
CA ASP A 185 -8.07 3.42 -6.97
C ASP A 185 -7.86 3.07 -5.49
N CYS A 186 -6.61 3.04 -5.00
CA CYS A 186 -6.34 2.85 -3.58
C CYS A 186 -7.04 3.91 -2.70
N ALA A 187 -7.16 5.14 -3.21
CA ALA A 187 -7.87 6.23 -2.54
C ALA A 187 -9.38 5.96 -2.39
N ARG A 188 -9.95 4.97 -3.06
CA ARG A 188 -11.35 4.58 -2.95
C ARG A 188 -11.48 3.33 -2.08
N CYS A 189 -11.39 3.54 -0.77
CA CYS A 189 -11.14 2.47 0.19
C CYS A 189 -12.41 1.77 0.74
N ASN A 190 -13.59 2.38 0.62
CA ASN A 190 -14.84 1.84 1.18
C ASN A 190 -15.71 1.14 0.13
N ILE A 191 -15.15 0.13 -0.55
CA ILE A 191 -15.80 -0.56 -1.69
C ILE A 191 -17.03 -1.33 -1.20
N GLN A 192 -18.21 -1.08 -1.79
CA GLN A 192 -19.45 -1.75 -1.41
C GLN A 192 -19.66 -3.06 -2.18
N GLN A 193 -20.09 -4.11 -1.48
CA GLN A 193 -20.38 -5.42 -2.09
C GLN A 193 -21.47 -5.30 -3.17
N THR A 194 -22.52 -4.52 -2.89
CA THR A 194 -23.66 -4.33 -3.81
C THR A 194 -23.27 -3.66 -5.13
N VAL A 195 -22.22 -2.83 -5.14
CA VAL A 195 -21.68 -2.24 -6.37
C VAL A 195 -20.91 -3.28 -7.18
N LEU A 196 -20.10 -4.12 -6.52
CA LEU A 196 -19.40 -5.22 -7.18
C LEU A 196 -20.39 -6.22 -7.79
N GLU A 197 -21.46 -6.58 -7.06
CA GLU A 197 -22.55 -7.43 -7.59
C GLU A 197 -23.11 -6.87 -8.89
N ARG A 198 -23.40 -5.57 -8.95
CA ARG A 198 -23.89 -4.93 -10.18
C ARG A 198 -22.87 -4.96 -11.31
N LEU A 199 -21.59 -4.73 -11.02
CA LEU A 199 -20.52 -4.80 -12.02
C LEU A 199 -20.38 -6.20 -12.62
N PHE A 200 -20.35 -7.23 -11.77
CA PHE A 200 -20.25 -8.61 -12.22
C PHE A 200 -21.53 -9.10 -12.92
N CYS A 201 -22.72 -8.66 -12.50
CA CYS A 201 -23.95 -8.91 -13.24
C CYS A 201 -23.91 -8.31 -14.65
N ALA A 202 -23.47 -7.05 -14.80
CA ALA A 202 -23.32 -6.41 -16.10
C ALA A 202 -22.23 -7.07 -16.96
N LEU A 203 -21.18 -7.64 -16.34
CA LEU A 203 -20.13 -8.38 -17.05
C LEU A 203 -20.69 -9.62 -17.76
N LEU A 204 -21.68 -10.28 -17.15
CA LEU A 204 -22.31 -11.49 -17.68
C LEU A 204 -23.17 -11.23 -18.93
N GLU A 205 -23.53 -9.97 -19.21
CA GLU A 205 -24.21 -9.59 -20.46
C GLU A 205 -23.27 -9.64 -21.68
N ASP A 206 -21.94 -9.71 -21.46
CA ASP A 206 -20.86 -9.79 -22.47
C ASP A 206 -20.96 -8.76 -23.62
N SER A 207 -21.66 -7.66 -23.38
CA SER A 207 -21.96 -6.63 -24.38
C SER A 207 -21.18 -5.34 -24.21
N TYR A 208 -20.39 -5.21 -23.14
CA TYR A 208 -19.69 -3.99 -22.77
C TYR A 208 -18.18 -4.15 -22.87
N ASP A 209 -17.50 -3.08 -23.24
CA ASP A 209 -16.04 -3.02 -23.30
C ASP A 209 -15.45 -2.47 -22.00
N CYS A 210 -16.23 -1.63 -21.30
CA CYS A 210 -15.95 -1.19 -19.94
C CYS A 210 -17.25 -1.00 -19.16
N ILE A 211 -17.23 -1.40 -17.89
CA ILE A 211 -18.35 -1.31 -16.96
C ILE A 211 -17.88 -0.51 -15.75
N ALA A 212 -18.58 0.56 -15.44
CA ALA A 212 -18.22 1.46 -14.35
C ALA A 212 -19.42 1.86 -13.48
N PRO A 213 -19.22 2.02 -12.17
CA PRO A 213 -20.20 2.63 -11.30
C PRO A 213 -20.29 4.14 -11.54
N TYR A 214 -21.48 4.70 -11.42
CA TYR A 214 -21.70 6.15 -11.51
C TYR A 214 -22.66 6.67 -10.44
N LEU A 215 -22.52 7.94 -10.08
CA LEU A 215 -23.56 8.67 -9.34
C LEU A 215 -24.27 9.68 -10.25
N PRO A 216 -25.60 9.84 -10.14
CA PRO A 216 -26.32 10.94 -10.76
C PRO A 216 -25.90 12.27 -10.10
N VAL A 217 -25.99 13.36 -10.85
CA VAL A 217 -25.75 14.70 -10.32
C VAL A 217 -27.08 15.31 -9.90
N ASN A 218 -27.20 15.67 -8.62
CA ASN A 218 -28.43 16.26 -8.07
C ASN A 218 -28.37 17.79 -8.06
N ASP A 219 -27.18 18.36 -7.89
CA ASP A 219 -27.00 19.80 -7.80
C ASP A 219 -26.92 20.46 -9.18
N THR A 220 -27.22 21.75 -9.24
CA THR A 220 -27.06 22.55 -10.46
C THR A 220 -25.58 22.64 -10.83
N VAL A 221 -25.26 22.39 -12.11
CA VAL A 221 -23.88 22.42 -12.60
C VAL A 221 -23.67 23.58 -13.56
N LEU A 222 -22.61 24.34 -13.29
CA LEU A 222 -22.05 25.32 -14.21
C LEU A 222 -20.71 24.80 -14.72
N TYR A 223 -20.57 24.77 -16.05
CA TYR A 223 -19.32 24.46 -16.72
C TYR A 223 -18.55 25.75 -17.05
N ALA A 224 -17.28 25.78 -16.68
CA ALA A 224 -16.32 26.79 -17.05
C ALA A 224 -15.19 26.12 -17.85
N GLN A 225 -14.72 26.76 -18.93
CA GLN A 225 -13.65 26.18 -19.76
C GLN A 225 -12.32 26.07 -19.01
N ASN A 226 -12.08 26.95 -18.05
CA ASN A 226 -10.89 26.97 -17.20
C ASN A 226 -11.20 27.63 -15.85
N SER A 227 -10.26 27.53 -14.91
CA SER A 227 -10.44 28.03 -13.53
C SER A 227 -10.66 29.54 -13.43
N ASP A 228 -10.19 30.32 -14.41
CA ASP A 228 -10.25 31.78 -14.41
C ASP A 228 -11.41 32.33 -15.25
N SER A 229 -12.26 31.44 -15.77
CA SER A 229 -13.35 31.83 -16.67
C SER A 229 -14.40 32.69 -15.93
N GLN A 230 -14.66 33.87 -16.46
CA GLN A 230 -15.75 34.75 -16.00
C GLN A 230 -17.10 34.40 -16.65
N SER A 231 -17.10 33.44 -17.58
CA SER A 231 -18.29 32.98 -18.31
C SER A 231 -18.61 31.53 -17.97
N TYR A 232 -19.87 31.25 -17.66
CA TYR A 232 -20.34 29.93 -17.24
C TYR A 232 -21.45 29.43 -18.17
N GLN A 233 -21.41 28.15 -18.50
CA GLN A 233 -22.45 27.47 -19.26
C GLN A 233 -23.25 26.57 -18.33
N HIS A 234 -24.57 26.65 -18.39
CA HIS A 234 -25.44 25.72 -17.67
C HIS A 234 -25.39 24.34 -18.34
N VAL A 235 -25.17 23.29 -17.56
CA VAL A 235 -25.18 21.89 -18.03
C VAL A 235 -26.36 21.16 -17.40
N SER A 236 -27.15 20.43 -18.19
CA SER A 236 -28.22 19.59 -17.65
C SER A 236 -27.63 18.47 -16.81
N ARG A 237 -27.89 18.51 -15.50
CA ARG A 237 -27.41 17.52 -14.53
C ARG A 237 -27.87 16.10 -14.85
N GLU A 238 -29.02 15.93 -15.50
CA GLU A 238 -29.58 14.65 -15.91
C GLU A 238 -28.72 13.93 -16.96
N SER A 239 -27.91 14.69 -17.71
CA SER A 239 -26.95 14.16 -18.69
C SER A 239 -25.58 13.82 -18.09
N LEU A 240 -25.32 14.20 -16.84
CA LEU A 240 -24.02 14.03 -16.19
C LEU A 240 -23.93 12.74 -15.39
N ARG A 241 -22.73 12.18 -15.33
CA ARG A 241 -22.41 10.95 -14.61
C ARG A 241 -21.11 11.18 -13.85
N LEU A 242 -21.13 11.04 -12.52
CA LEU A 242 -19.92 11.07 -11.70
C LEU A 242 -19.37 9.65 -11.60
N ILE A 243 -18.33 9.37 -12.38
CA ILE A 243 -17.78 8.03 -12.49
C ILE A 243 -16.98 7.63 -11.24
N GLN A 244 -17.08 6.37 -10.87
CA GLN A 244 -16.49 5.76 -9.71
C GLN A 244 -15.56 4.60 -10.11
N THR A 245 -14.73 4.14 -9.18
CA THR A 245 -13.99 2.86 -9.25
C THR A 245 -14.55 1.92 -8.17
N PRO A 246 -14.41 0.58 -8.24
CA PRO A 246 -13.72 -0.21 -9.27
C PRO A 246 -14.40 -0.18 -10.65
N GLN A 247 -13.65 -0.41 -11.73
CA GLN A 247 -14.15 -0.53 -13.10
C GLN A 247 -13.69 -1.85 -13.72
N ILE A 248 -14.56 -2.55 -14.45
CA ILE A 248 -14.21 -3.77 -15.20
C ILE A 248 -14.08 -3.42 -16.66
N SER A 249 -12.96 -3.76 -17.30
CA SER A 249 -12.75 -3.48 -18.73
C SER A 249 -12.16 -4.69 -19.44
N LYS A 250 -12.46 -4.84 -20.72
CA LYS A 250 -11.72 -5.77 -21.59
C LYS A 250 -10.27 -5.31 -21.67
N THR A 251 -9.34 -6.21 -21.33
CA THR A 251 -7.91 -5.92 -21.34
C THR A 251 -7.45 -5.47 -22.73
N SER A 252 -7.92 -6.14 -23.78
CA SER A 252 -7.61 -5.82 -25.18
C SER A 252 -7.99 -4.39 -25.57
N MET A 253 -9.13 -3.89 -25.07
CA MET A 253 -9.62 -2.55 -25.39
C MET A 253 -8.80 -1.47 -24.67
N LEU A 254 -8.39 -1.72 -23.42
CA LEU A 254 -7.47 -0.80 -22.73
C LEU A 254 -6.08 -0.79 -23.37
N LEU A 255 -5.57 -1.93 -23.82
CA LEU A 255 -4.32 -2.00 -24.60
C LEU A 255 -4.44 -1.24 -25.93
N GLU A 256 -5.60 -1.28 -26.59
CA GLU A 256 -5.85 -0.51 -27.80
C GLU A 256 -5.86 1.00 -27.52
N SER A 257 -6.51 1.43 -26.42
CA SER A 257 -6.55 2.84 -26.02
C SER A 257 -5.15 3.42 -25.79
N ALA A 258 -4.18 2.59 -25.39
CA ALA A 258 -2.80 3.03 -25.18
C ALA A 258 -2.11 3.51 -26.47
N LYS A 259 -2.59 3.10 -27.65
CA LYS A 259 -2.08 3.55 -28.95
C LYS A 259 -2.47 4.98 -29.29
N LEU A 260 -3.48 5.55 -28.65
CA LEU A 260 -3.96 6.91 -28.88
C LEU A 260 -2.98 7.99 -28.37
N LYS A 261 -1.97 7.62 -27.57
CA LYS A 261 -0.96 8.54 -27.00
C LYS A 261 -1.57 9.75 -26.27
N GLN A 262 -2.73 9.55 -25.66
CA GLN A 262 -3.46 10.51 -24.84
C GLN A 262 -3.49 10.01 -23.38
N ASP A 263 -3.52 10.95 -22.43
CA ASP A 263 -3.71 10.64 -21.00
C ASP A 263 -5.20 10.66 -20.65
N PHE A 264 -5.62 9.70 -19.82
CA PHE A 264 -7.03 9.52 -19.44
C PHE A 264 -7.19 9.50 -17.92
N SER A 265 -8.32 10.02 -17.45
CA SER A 265 -8.59 10.13 -16.02
C SER A 265 -8.98 8.79 -15.38
N ASP A 266 -9.57 7.89 -16.15
CA ASP A 266 -10.11 6.60 -15.73
C ASP A 266 -10.26 5.63 -16.92
N GLU A 267 -10.74 4.42 -16.68
CA GLU A 267 -10.88 3.42 -17.75
C GLU A 267 -12.02 3.78 -18.71
N THR A 268 -13.15 4.34 -18.21
CA THR A 268 -14.26 4.76 -19.10
C THR A 268 -13.84 5.82 -20.11
N SER A 269 -13.08 6.84 -19.71
CA SER A 269 -12.60 7.89 -20.63
C SER A 269 -11.63 7.34 -21.69
N ALA A 270 -10.79 6.37 -21.33
CA ALA A 270 -9.90 5.69 -22.28
C ALA A 270 -10.69 4.86 -23.32
N ILE A 271 -11.72 4.14 -22.88
CA ILE A 271 -12.56 3.31 -23.77
C ILE A 271 -13.48 4.17 -24.65
N CYS A 272 -14.03 5.27 -24.13
CA CYS A 272 -14.83 6.22 -24.93
C CYS A 272 -14.04 6.89 -26.07
N ALA A 273 -12.72 6.99 -25.95
CA ALA A 273 -11.89 7.58 -26.99
C ALA A 273 -11.68 6.65 -28.21
N LEU A 274 -12.04 5.37 -28.08
CA LEU A 274 -11.99 4.39 -29.16
C LEU A 274 -13.30 4.37 -29.95
N PRO A 275 -13.27 4.07 -31.26
CA PRO A 275 -14.48 3.96 -32.07
C PRO A 275 -15.29 2.70 -31.72
N ASN A 276 -16.62 2.80 -31.84
CA ASN A 276 -17.56 1.67 -31.72
C ASN A 276 -17.52 0.92 -30.38
N THR A 277 -17.20 1.59 -29.28
CA THR A 277 -17.18 0.99 -27.95
C THR A 277 -18.51 1.08 -27.22
N ARG A 278 -18.72 0.17 -26.26
CA ARG A 278 -19.92 0.13 -25.42
C ARG A 278 -19.56 0.23 -23.95
N LEU A 279 -20.13 1.23 -23.29
CA LEU A 279 -20.04 1.38 -21.84
C LEU A 279 -21.27 0.80 -21.13
N GLY A 280 -21.02 0.01 -20.09
CA GLY A 280 -22.01 -0.40 -19.11
C GLY A 280 -21.92 0.52 -17.89
N LEU A 281 -23.00 1.24 -17.57
CA LEU A 281 -23.04 2.09 -16.39
C LEU A 281 -24.00 1.51 -15.35
N VAL A 282 -23.46 1.21 -14.16
CA VAL A 282 -24.25 0.72 -13.02
C VAL A 282 -24.34 1.78 -11.94
N LEU A 283 -25.41 1.78 -11.13
CA LEU A 283 -25.48 2.70 -10.00
C LEU A 283 -24.32 2.46 -9.02
N GLY A 284 -23.60 3.53 -8.69
CA GLY A 284 -22.54 3.55 -7.69
C GLY A 284 -23.09 3.68 -6.27
N ASP A 285 -22.22 4.10 -5.35
CA ASP A 285 -22.57 4.33 -3.96
C ASP A 285 -21.94 5.63 -3.45
N THR A 286 -22.71 6.44 -2.72
CA THR A 286 -22.28 7.74 -2.20
C THR A 286 -21.26 7.61 -1.06
N THR A 287 -21.14 6.43 -0.44
CA THR A 287 -20.15 6.14 0.61
C THR A 287 -18.81 5.69 0.04
N MET A 288 -18.72 5.42 -1.26
CA MET A 288 -17.47 5.03 -1.94
C MET A 288 -16.60 6.24 -2.30
N ASN A 289 -16.70 7.39 -1.63
CA ASN A 289 -15.95 8.59 -2.04
C ASN A 289 -14.44 8.34 -2.10
N LYS A 290 -13.79 8.98 -3.08
CA LYS A 290 -12.34 8.90 -3.26
C LYS A 290 -11.68 9.88 -2.31
N LEU A 291 -10.80 9.37 -1.44
CA LEU A 291 -9.93 10.17 -0.60
C LEU A 291 -9.08 11.12 -1.45
N THR A 292 -9.38 12.42 -1.39
CA THR A 292 -8.82 13.42 -2.28
C THR A 292 -8.20 14.58 -1.52
N THR A 293 -8.83 15.03 -0.44
CA THR A 293 -8.36 16.13 0.42
C THR A 293 -8.19 15.68 1.86
N LYS A 294 -7.71 16.56 2.75
CA LYS A 294 -7.54 16.24 4.18
C LYS A 294 -8.86 16.00 4.89
N GLU A 295 -9.90 16.71 4.48
CA GLU A 295 -11.25 16.63 5.04
C GLU A 295 -11.87 15.24 4.81
N ASP A 296 -11.46 14.59 3.72
CA ASP A 296 -11.86 13.22 3.38
C ASP A 296 -11.28 12.16 4.33
N LEU A 297 -10.36 12.50 5.25
CA LEU A 297 -9.85 11.55 6.25
C LEU A 297 -10.97 10.96 7.12
N SER A 298 -12.08 11.70 7.28
CA SER A 298 -13.28 11.21 7.94
C SER A 298 -13.88 9.95 7.29
N LEU A 299 -13.61 9.70 6.01
CA LEU A 299 -14.01 8.48 5.29
C LEU A 299 -13.33 7.23 5.85
N LEU A 300 -12.17 7.38 6.51
CA LEU A 300 -11.43 6.26 7.08
C LEU A 300 -11.97 5.82 8.45
N LYS A 301 -12.81 6.63 9.13
CA LYS A 301 -13.32 6.33 10.48
C LYS A 301 -13.91 4.92 10.63
N PRO A 302 -14.76 4.42 9.70
CA PRO A 302 -15.30 3.07 9.80
C PRO A 302 -14.20 2.00 9.71
N LEU A 303 -13.18 2.22 8.88
CA LEU A 303 -12.05 1.33 8.73
C LEU A 303 -11.15 1.34 9.97
N TYR A 304 -10.88 2.52 10.56
CA TYR A 304 -10.10 2.59 11.80
C TYR A 304 -10.73 1.80 12.93
N LYS A 305 -12.06 1.84 13.09
CA LYS A 305 -12.73 1.01 14.11
C LYS A 305 -12.51 -0.49 13.92
N MET A 306 -12.32 -0.95 12.69
CA MET A 306 -12.10 -2.36 12.34
C MET A 306 -10.65 -2.78 12.49
N TYR A 307 -9.70 -1.89 12.17
CA TYR A 307 -8.27 -2.16 12.08
C TYR A 307 -7.43 -1.46 13.16
N ALA A 308 -8.04 -0.74 14.11
CA ALA A 308 -7.32 -0.08 15.19
C ALA A 308 -6.57 -1.12 16.02
N THR A 309 -5.24 -1.00 16.04
CA THR A 309 -4.38 -1.82 16.89
C THR A 309 -3.43 -0.92 17.67
N THR A 310 -2.98 -1.40 18.82
CA THR A 310 -1.88 -0.83 19.59
C THR A 310 -0.54 -1.50 19.24
N GLN A 311 -0.45 -2.18 18.10
CA GLN A 311 0.75 -2.90 17.71
C GLN A 311 1.89 -1.93 17.41
N LEU A 312 3.08 -2.32 17.87
CA LEU A 312 4.33 -1.63 17.60
C LEU A 312 5.20 -2.53 16.72
N LEU A 313 5.92 -1.92 15.79
CA LEU A 313 6.98 -2.58 15.06
C LEU A 313 8.28 -2.34 15.81
N ILE A 314 8.99 -3.41 16.19
CA ILE A 314 10.21 -3.30 16.98
C ILE A 314 11.39 -3.67 16.08
N GLY A 315 12.43 -2.86 16.11
CA GLY A 315 13.69 -3.17 15.48
C GLY A 315 14.85 -3.00 16.45
N GLN A 316 15.87 -3.81 16.24
CA GLN A 316 17.14 -3.74 16.95
C GLN A 316 18.23 -3.46 15.92
N GLY A 317 19.14 -2.55 16.27
CA GLY A 317 20.31 -2.24 15.48
C GLY A 317 21.55 -2.25 16.35
N SER A 318 22.69 -2.53 15.75
CA SER A 318 23.96 -2.54 16.46
C SER A 318 25.11 -2.34 15.52
N ASP A 319 26.15 -1.64 15.98
CA ASP A 319 27.30 -1.35 15.15
C ASP A 319 28.59 -1.33 15.98
N ILE A 320 29.72 -1.62 15.33
CA ILE A 320 31.05 -1.68 15.94
C ILE A 320 32.05 -0.96 15.03
N HIS A 321 32.75 0.01 15.60
CA HIS A 321 33.89 0.64 14.92
C HIS A 321 35.17 0.54 15.76
N ALA A 322 36.28 0.28 15.07
CA ALA A 322 37.61 0.30 15.65
C ALA A 322 38.10 1.74 15.85
N PHE A 323 38.92 1.96 16.88
CA PHE A 323 39.57 3.26 17.07
C PHE A 323 40.65 3.53 16.00
N ILE A 324 40.85 4.80 15.69
CA ILE A 324 41.96 5.30 14.87
C ILE A 324 42.46 6.63 15.42
N ASP A 325 43.77 6.85 15.33
CA ASP A 325 44.39 8.09 15.78
C ASP A 325 44.04 9.26 14.85
N SER A 326 44.12 10.48 15.39
CA SER A 326 44.00 11.73 14.63
C SER A 326 42.68 11.92 13.87
N LYS A 327 41.60 11.24 14.27
CA LYS A 327 40.23 11.55 13.87
C LYS A 327 39.41 12.07 15.06
N PRO A 328 38.46 13.00 14.84
CA PRO A 328 37.47 13.34 15.86
C PRO A 328 36.57 12.14 16.17
N LEU A 329 36.10 12.04 17.41
CA LEU A 329 35.11 11.04 17.83
C LEU A 329 33.72 11.67 17.82
N TYR A 330 32.82 11.14 17.02
CA TYR A 330 31.39 11.48 17.05
C TYR A 330 30.59 10.30 17.60
N LEU A 331 29.65 10.60 18.50
CA LEU A 331 28.70 9.64 19.05
C LEU A 331 27.33 10.32 19.19
N CYS A 332 26.30 9.72 18.62
CA CYS A 332 24.93 10.26 18.60
C CYS A 332 24.86 11.72 18.10
N GLY A 333 25.68 12.07 17.11
CA GLY A 333 25.78 13.38 16.47
C GLY A 333 26.56 14.42 17.24
N VAL A 334 27.20 14.04 18.36
CA VAL A 334 27.95 14.92 19.26
C VAL A 334 29.44 14.58 19.20
N GLN A 335 30.27 15.60 19.04
CA GLN A 335 31.71 15.44 19.17
C GLN A 335 32.08 15.19 20.63
N VAL A 336 32.79 14.10 20.89
CA VAL A 336 33.22 13.68 22.23
C VAL A 336 34.73 13.88 22.34
N GLU A 337 35.19 14.46 23.44
CA GLU A 337 36.62 14.67 23.67
C GLU A 337 37.32 13.30 23.85
N SER A 338 38.25 13.01 22.95
CA SER A 338 38.98 11.75 22.89
C SER A 338 40.32 11.95 22.20
N LYS A 339 41.28 11.09 22.52
CA LYS A 339 42.58 11.03 21.81
C LYS A 339 42.46 10.34 20.44
N GLN A 340 41.40 9.56 20.26
CA GLN A 340 41.15 8.70 19.09
C GLN A 340 39.71 8.88 18.59
N GLY A 341 39.52 8.78 17.29
CA GLY A 341 38.21 8.73 16.62
C GLY A 341 37.89 7.32 16.14
N LEU A 342 36.85 7.18 15.31
CA LEU A 342 36.41 5.88 14.80
C LEU A 342 36.79 5.69 13.33
N LYS A 343 37.20 4.47 12.98
CA LYS A 343 37.52 4.08 11.61
C LYS A 343 36.23 3.73 10.86
N ALA A 344 35.83 4.59 9.94
CA ALA A 344 34.69 4.39 9.05
C ALA A 344 34.90 5.09 7.70
N HIS A 345 34.04 4.74 6.73
CA HIS A 345 33.90 5.46 5.46
C HIS A 345 33.15 6.80 5.64
N SER A 346 32.23 6.89 6.59
CA SER A 346 31.55 8.12 7.06
C SER A 346 32.32 8.78 8.24
N ASP A 347 31.67 9.67 8.99
CA ASP A 347 32.18 10.21 10.26
C ASP A 347 32.36 9.16 11.39
N GLY A 348 31.86 7.94 11.18
CA GLY A 348 32.04 6.79 12.08
C GLY A 348 31.16 6.80 13.32
N ASP A 349 30.05 7.52 13.32
CA ASP A 349 29.12 7.56 14.45
C ASP A 349 28.36 6.24 14.62
N VAL A 350 28.99 5.32 15.36
CA VAL A 350 28.46 4.00 15.72
C VAL A 350 27.10 4.08 16.42
N GLY A 351 26.83 5.18 17.14
CA GLY A 351 25.56 5.38 17.83
C GLY A 351 24.42 5.64 16.85
N ILE A 352 24.65 6.52 15.88
CA ILE A 352 23.70 6.79 14.82
C ILE A 352 23.49 5.57 13.92
N HIS A 353 24.54 4.87 13.54
CA HIS A 353 24.41 3.66 12.70
C HIS A 353 23.53 2.59 13.37
N ALA A 354 23.73 2.34 14.67
CA ALA A 354 22.86 1.44 15.43
C ALA A 354 21.40 1.92 15.47
N ILE A 355 21.13 3.23 15.50
CA ILE A 355 19.76 3.76 15.40
C ILE A 355 19.20 3.50 13.99
N ILE A 356 19.96 3.78 12.94
CA ILE A 356 19.54 3.54 11.55
C ILE A 356 19.10 2.10 11.37
N ASP A 357 19.93 1.13 11.77
CA ASP A 357 19.61 -0.29 11.65
C ASP A 357 18.40 -0.68 12.49
N SER A 358 18.20 -0.07 13.66
CA SER A 358 16.99 -0.32 14.45
C SER A 358 15.71 0.14 13.75
N LEU A 359 15.76 1.25 13.00
CA LEU A 359 14.62 1.75 12.22
C LEU A 359 14.37 0.88 10.98
N LEU A 360 15.44 0.52 10.26
CA LEU A 360 15.36 -0.35 9.09
C LEU A 360 14.87 -1.75 9.45
N GLY A 361 15.36 -2.32 10.55
CA GLY A 361 14.91 -3.59 11.10
C GLY A 361 13.43 -3.56 11.48
N ALA A 362 12.95 -2.48 12.13
CA ALA A 362 11.54 -2.34 12.47
C ALA A 362 10.62 -2.31 11.22
N MET A 363 11.12 -1.78 10.10
CA MET A 363 10.41 -1.74 8.82
C MET A 363 10.68 -2.95 7.92
N ASN A 364 11.57 -3.87 8.31
CA ASN A 364 12.07 -4.95 7.44
C ASN A 364 12.65 -4.43 6.10
N CYS A 365 13.40 -3.32 6.17
CA CYS A 365 13.96 -2.61 5.01
C CYS A 365 15.47 -2.85 4.80
N GLY A 366 15.98 -4.00 5.23
CA GLY A 366 17.41 -4.31 5.17
C GLY A 366 18.21 -3.61 6.27
N ASP A 367 19.42 -3.20 5.96
CA ASP A 367 20.36 -2.54 6.87
C ASP A 367 21.07 -1.34 6.23
N ILE A 368 21.87 -0.61 7.02
CA ILE A 368 22.58 0.58 6.57
C ILE A 368 23.52 0.31 5.39
N GLY A 369 24.14 -0.88 5.31
CA GLY A 369 25.10 -1.24 4.27
C GLY A 369 24.42 -1.51 2.92
N GLU A 370 23.20 -2.05 2.94
CA GLU A 370 22.37 -2.21 1.75
C GLU A 370 21.91 -0.85 1.17
N ILE A 371 21.63 0.13 2.04
CA ILE A 371 21.07 1.43 1.63
C ILE A 371 22.15 2.46 1.31
N PHE A 372 23.25 2.47 2.07
CA PHE A 372 24.36 3.40 1.94
C PHE A 372 25.69 2.62 1.81
N PRO A 373 25.92 1.97 0.65
CA PRO A 373 27.08 1.12 0.47
C PRO A 373 28.39 1.92 0.50
N ASP A 374 29.40 1.40 1.19
CA ASP A 374 30.75 1.99 1.32
C ASP A 374 31.49 2.17 -0.02
N THR A 375 31.02 1.52 -1.08
CA THR A 375 31.56 1.66 -2.46
C THR A 375 31.12 2.94 -3.14
N ASP A 376 30.08 3.61 -2.67
CA ASP A 376 29.60 4.86 -3.26
C ASP A 376 30.37 6.06 -2.69
N SER A 377 31.13 6.71 -3.57
CA SER A 377 31.90 7.91 -3.24
C SER A 377 31.05 9.06 -2.68
N ALA A 378 29.73 9.08 -2.94
CA ALA A 378 28.82 10.10 -2.43
C ALA A 378 28.65 10.08 -0.90
N PHE A 379 28.99 8.97 -0.22
CA PHE A 379 28.87 8.83 1.24
C PHE A 379 30.21 8.93 1.98
N LYS A 380 31.31 9.14 1.26
CA LYS A 380 32.61 9.32 1.90
C LYS A 380 32.61 10.57 2.78
N ASP A 381 33.03 10.41 4.03
CA ASP A 381 33.11 11.47 5.06
C ASP A 381 31.76 12.19 5.30
N ILE A 382 30.63 11.54 4.96
CA ILE A 382 29.30 12.11 5.20
C ILE A 382 29.01 12.16 6.71
N ASP A 383 28.32 13.23 7.13
CA ASP A 383 27.77 13.36 8.48
C ASP A 383 26.63 12.35 8.67
N SER A 384 26.77 11.44 9.62
CA SER A 384 25.82 10.36 9.88
C SER A 384 24.43 10.89 10.27
N LYS A 385 24.31 12.12 10.79
CA LYS A 385 23.02 12.77 11.05
C LYS A 385 22.20 12.94 9.77
N ILE A 386 22.86 13.17 8.62
CA ILE A 386 22.18 13.29 7.32
C ILE A 386 21.59 11.93 6.92
N LEU A 387 22.34 10.84 7.12
CA LEU A 387 21.87 9.49 6.85
C LEU A 387 20.67 9.14 7.73
N LEU A 388 20.77 9.42 9.04
CA LEU A 388 19.69 9.19 10.00
C LEU A 388 18.43 9.98 9.62
N GLN A 389 18.59 11.25 9.25
CA GLN A 389 17.48 12.10 8.82
C GLN A 389 16.79 11.49 7.59
N ARG A 390 17.55 11.07 6.58
CA ARG A 390 17.00 10.44 5.36
C ARG A 390 16.19 9.19 5.66
N ILE A 391 16.68 8.33 6.54
CA ILE A 391 15.97 7.09 6.93
C ILE A 391 14.71 7.41 7.72
N TYR A 392 14.78 8.36 8.64
CA TYR A 392 13.60 8.72 9.42
C TYR A 392 12.54 9.47 8.61
N ASP A 393 12.96 10.33 7.67
CA ASP A 393 12.05 10.99 6.73
C ASP A 393 11.33 9.97 5.85
N TYR A 394 12.05 8.93 5.41
CA TYR A 394 11.46 7.80 4.70
C TYR A 394 10.43 7.07 5.58
N CYS A 395 10.79 6.73 6.82
CA CYS A 395 9.87 6.13 7.79
C CYS A 395 8.56 6.95 7.92
N LEU A 396 8.67 8.26 8.13
CA LEU A 396 7.53 9.19 8.23
C LEU A 396 6.69 9.24 6.95
N SER A 397 7.32 9.18 5.78
CA SER A 397 6.63 9.16 4.49
C SER A 397 5.75 7.91 4.30
N THR A 398 6.08 6.81 5.00
CA THR A 398 5.34 5.54 4.97
C THR A 398 4.23 5.46 6.05
N GLY A 399 3.98 6.57 6.75
CA GLY A 399 2.95 6.66 7.79
C GLY A 399 3.34 6.05 9.14
N LEU A 400 4.63 5.77 9.36
CA LEU A 400 5.17 5.30 10.64
C LEU A 400 5.94 6.42 11.34
N GLU A 401 5.93 6.43 12.67
CA GLU A 401 6.76 7.32 13.49
C GLU A 401 7.39 6.55 14.65
N ILE A 402 8.47 7.09 15.23
CA ILE A 402 9.07 6.46 16.42
C ILE A 402 8.16 6.70 17.63
N SER A 403 7.83 5.61 18.32
CA SER A 403 7.19 5.65 19.64
C SER A 403 8.24 6.01 20.70
N ASN A 404 9.33 5.25 20.77
CA ASN A 404 10.49 5.52 21.61
C ASN A 404 11.74 4.81 21.08
N LEU A 405 12.91 5.28 21.51
CA LEU A 405 14.20 4.63 21.23
C LEU A 405 15.06 4.54 22.50
N ASP A 406 15.83 3.47 22.59
CA ASP A 406 16.77 3.24 23.68
C ASP A 406 18.11 2.74 23.12
N ILE A 407 19.18 3.49 23.38
CA ILE A 407 20.52 3.18 22.91
C ILE A 407 21.47 2.91 24.09
N THR A 408 22.37 1.95 23.91
CA THR A 408 23.46 1.66 24.85
C THR A 408 24.79 1.74 24.12
N ILE A 409 25.66 2.65 24.57
CA ILE A 409 27.04 2.77 24.09
C ILE A 409 27.95 2.03 25.07
N ILE A 410 28.70 1.05 24.57
CA ILE A 410 29.66 0.28 25.37
C ILE A 410 31.07 0.71 24.95
N ALA A 411 31.73 1.45 25.83
CA ALA A 411 33.06 2.02 25.61
C ALA A 411 33.87 2.01 26.91
N GLN A 412 35.15 1.62 26.82
CA GLN A 412 36.06 1.70 27.98
C GLN A 412 36.58 3.14 28.19
N THR A 413 36.72 3.89 27.11
CA THR A 413 37.09 5.30 27.04
C THR A 413 36.49 5.89 25.75
N PRO A 414 36.15 7.19 25.68
CA PRO A 414 36.10 8.17 26.76
C PRO A 414 34.86 8.01 27.65
N ARG A 415 34.77 8.81 28.72
CA ARG A 415 33.60 8.82 29.60
C ARG A 415 32.42 9.51 28.90
N ILE A 416 31.35 8.76 28.63
CA ILE A 416 30.19 9.24 27.86
C ILE A 416 29.21 10.07 28.70
N SER A 417 29.12 9.86 30.02
CA SER A 417 28.12 10.49 30.90
C SER A 417 27.98 12.03 30.74
N PRO A 418 29.05 12.82 30.60
CA PRO A 418 28.95 14.27 30.42
C PRO A 418 28.22 14.70 29.14
N TYR A 419 28.17 13.85 28.11
CA TYR A 419 27.65 14.19 26.78
C TYR A 419 26.20 13.73 26.56
N LYS A 420 25.65 12.87 27.44
CA LYS A 420 24.34 12.23 27.23
C LYS A 420 23.20 13.23 26.96
N THR A 421 23.15 14.33 27.71
CA THR A 421 22.11 15.35 27.54
C THR A 421 22.22 16.04 26.18
N GLN A 422 23.45 16.30 25.71
CA GLN A 422 23.69 16.88 24.39
C GLN A 422 23.31 15.89 23.29
N MET A 423 23.68 14.61 23.44
CA MET A 423 23.30 13.55 22.50
C MET A 423 21.77 13.41 22.40
N GLN A 424 21.06 13.46 23.53
CA GLN A 424 19.59 13.44 23.55
C GLN A 424 18.99 14.65 22.83
N GLU A 425 19.55 15.86 23.00
CA GLU A 425 19.13 17.05 22.28
C GLU A 425 19.35 16.90 20.77
N THR A 426 20.53 16.47 20.35
CA THR A 426 20.86 16.28 18.94
C THR A 426 19.94 15.27 18.26
N LEU A 427 19.73 14.09 18.89
CA LEU A 427 18.81 13.09 18.36
C LEU A 427 17.34 13.56 18.38
N SER A 428 16.94 14.32 19.41
CA SER A 428 15.60 14.91 19.52
C SER A 428 15.28 15.81 18.32
N GLN A 429 16.26 16.58 17.86
CA GLN A 429 16.12 17.47 16.71
C GLN A 429 16.05 16.71 15.39
N ILE A 430 16.91 15.70 15.20
CA ILE A 430 16.97 14.90 13.96
C ILE A 430 15.70 14.02 13.81
N LEU A 431 15.28 13.39 14.91
CA LEU A 431 14.16 12.44 14.92
C LEU A 431 12.82 13.10 15.23
N TYR A 432 12.78 14.43 15.40
CA TYR A 432 11.56 15.18 15.74
C TYR A 432 10.82 14.64 16.97
N LEU A 433 11.55 13.98 17.89
CA LEU A 433 11.01 13.32 19.07
C LEU A 433 11.24 14.17 20.31
N PRO A 434 10.31 14.19 21.28
CA PRO A 434 10.61 14.74 22.59
C PRO A 434 11.70 13.91 23.27
N LYS A 435 12.62 14.58 23.98
CA LYS A 435 13.72 13.92 24.71
C LYS A 435 13.27 12.80 25.65
N SER A 436 12.05 12.89 26.20
CA SER A 436 11.45 11.87 27.06
C SER A 436 11.26 10.51 26.38
N ARG A 437 11.32 10.45 25.05
CA ARG A 437 11.24 9.23 24.24
C ARG A 437 12.61 8.73 23.75
N ILE A 438 13.70 9.36 24.19
CA ILE A 438 15.07 9.06 23.80
C ILE A 438 15.90 8.71 25.03
N SER A 439 16.20 7.43 25.21
CA SER A 439 17.06 6.94 26.31
C SER A 439 18.48 6.68 25.81
N ILE A 440 19.48 7.25 26.49
CA ILE A 440 20.91 7.03 26.19
C ILE A 440 21.62 6.44 27.41
N LYS A 441 22.01 5.18 27.30
CA LYS A 441 22.77 4.43 28.29
C LYS A 441 24.23 4.32 27.85
N ALA A 442 25.11 4.22 28.83
CA ALA A 442 26.53 4.01 28.59
C ALA A 442 27.06 3.03 29.64
N SER A 443 27.90 2.10 29.22
CA SER A 443 28.56 1.14 30.10
C SER A 443 30.01 0.96 29.67
N THR A 444 30.86 0.53 30.60
CA THR A 444 32.17 -0.02 30.24
C THR A 444 32.03 -1.53 30.00
N ALA A 445 33.07 -2.14 29.42
CA ALA A 445 33.19 -3.59 29.31
C ALA A 445 34.03 -4.19 30.45
N GLU A 446 34.26 -3.44 31.54
CA GLU A 446 35.03 -3.87 32.71
C GLU A 446 36.42 -4.44 32.35
N LYS A 447 37.10 -3.78 31.38
CA LYS A 447 38.40 -4.21 30.82
C LYS A 447 38.40 -5.59 30.12
N LEU A 448 37.22 -6.13 29.79
CA LEU A 448 37.06 -7.37 29.06
C LEU A 448 36.90 -7.15 27.54
N GLY A 449 37.44 -8.07 26.75
CA GLY A 449 37.29 -8.08 25.29
C GLY A 449 37.93 -6.88 24.57
N PHE A 450 37.58 -6.70 23.29
CA PHE A 450 38.13 -5.64 22.45
C PHE A 450 37.77 -4.24 22.97
N ILE A 451 36.55 -4.08 23.49
CA ILE A 451 36.10 -2.82 24.11
C ILE A 451 36.95 -2.51 25.34
N GLY A 452 37.14 -3.49 26.23
CA GLY A 452 37.96 -3.34 27.43
C GLY A 452 39.43 -3.06 27.17
N ARG A 453 39.96 -3.57 26.06
CA ARG A 453 41.31 -3.27 25.54
C ARG A 453 41.39 -1.95 24.77
N GLN A 454 40.28 -1.19 24.67
CA GLN A 454 40.21 0.09 23.96
C GLN A 454 40.52 -0.04 22.46
N GLU A 455 40.11 -1.16 21.84
CA GLU A 455 40.29 -1.40 20.40
C GLU A 455 39.14 -0.80 19.57
N GLY A 456 37.99 -0.53 20.18
CA GLY A 456 36.83 0.07 19.52
C GLY A 456 35.67 0.36 20.47
N ILE A 457 34.57 0.85 19.89
CA ILE A 457 33.30 1.12 20.57
C ILE A 457 32.21 0.26 19.94
N PHE A 458 31.30 -0.23 20.77
CA PHE A 458 30.07 -0.92 20.35
C PHE A 458 28.85 -0.10 20.74
N ALA A 459 27.87 0.03 19.85
CA ALA A 459 26.56 0.57 20.18
C ALA A 459 25.46 -0.42 19.81
N GLN A 460 24.39 -0.40 20.59
CA GLN A 460 23.17 -1.16 20.33
C GLN A 460 21.96 -0.28 20.60
N CYS A 461 20.97 -0.33 19.72
CA CYS A 461 19.73 0.42 19.82
C CYS A 461 18.51 -0.49 19.64
N VAL A 462 17.45 -0.20 20.38
CA VAL A 462 16.12 -0.72 20.13
C VAL A 462 15.19 0.46 19.86
N ALA A 463 14.47 0.41 18.75
CA ALA A 463 13.45 1.38 18.38
C ALA A 463 12.10 0.69 18.24
N ALA A 464 11.06 1.34 18.75
CA ALA A 464 9.68 0.96 18.51
C ALA A 464 9.03 1.98 17.58
N LEU A 465 8.46 1.53 16.47
CA LEU A 465 7.67 2.34 15.55
C LEU A 465 6.18 2.10 15.80
N GLN A 466 5.41 3.16 15.63
CA GLN A 466 3.97 3.16 15.71
C GLN A 466 3.37 3.82 14.45
N PRO A 467 2.12 3.51 14.10
CA PRO A 467 1.39 4.24 13.08
C PRO A 467 1.24 5.71 13.47
N ARG A 468 1.45 6.64 12.52
CA ARG A 468 1.13 8.05 12.76
C ARG A 468 -0.37 8.19 13.01
N ILE A 469 -0.73 8.94 14.04
CA ILE A 469 -2.13 9.26 14.35
C ILE A 469 -2.49 10.55 13.61
N TYR A 470 -3.57 10.48 12.84
CA TYR A 470 -4.08 11.60 12.05
C TYR A 470 -5.25 12.23 12.84
N PRO A 471 -5.11 13.45 13.39
CA PRO A 471 -6.23 14.12 14.08
C PRO A 471 -7.50 14.19 13.23
N ASN A 472 -8.65 14.15 13.90
CA ASN A 472 -10.02 14.14 13.36
C ASN A 472 -10.50 12.80 12.76
N ILE A 473 -9.73 11.73 12.92
CA ILE A 473 -10.17 10.35 12.68
C ILE A 473 -10.68 9.74 13.98
#